data_AF-A0A3C0U2P0-F1
#
_entry.id   AF-A0A3C0U2P0-F1
#
_cell.length_a   1.000
_cell.length_b   1.000
_cell.length_c   1.000
_cell.angle_alpha   90.00
_cell.angle_beta   90.00
_cell.angle_gamma   90.00
#
_symmetry.space_group_name_H-M   'P 1'
#
loop_
_entity.id
_entity.type
_entity.pdbx_description
1 polymer ?
#
loop_
_entity_poly.entity_id
_entity_poly.type
_entity_poly.pdbx_seq_one_letter_code
_entity_poly.pdbx_strand_id
1 'polypeptide(L)'
;MKKKYLFFELTAIFIFLIIPPLSVSPDASATVTVANNGVPSLWTLIQILTALLLHLQYTLTIQNKRTHFEKIQVMFRSLSWWAICLGLLLITHVLLSLAVSLLGIPGKETAFPEPGAIWAMSFLNLAVGAFYEESIYREFIPQALIDILPGKKSVRIFIELFCNILFAFSHRYMGLPAVANAAICGAILRVCWKKSGSDSDGSPHTGSMYAGTAAHFAYNALFFFFASH
;
A
#
# COMPACT_ATOMS: atom_id res chain seq x y z
N MET A 1 5.03 3.40 23.08
CA MET A 1 6.49 3.17 22.94
C MET A 1 7.27 4.40 23.38
N LYS A 2 8.48 4.27 23.94
CA LYS A 2 9.33 5.45 24.21
C LYS A 2 9.82 6.01 22.86
N LYS A 3 9.65 7.31 22.62
CA LYS A 3 9.98 8.01 21.35
C LYS A 3 11.36 7.67 20.77
N LYS A 4 12.34 7.38 21.64
CA LYS A 4 13.71 7.00 21.24
C LYS A 4 13.76 5.74 20.37
N TYR A 5 12.99 4.69 20.70
CA TYR A 5 13.00 3.43 19.93
C TYR A 5 12.27 3.56 18.59
N LEU A 6 11.22 4.38 18.54
CA LEU A 6 10.44 4.63 17.32
C LEU A 6 11.27 5.30 16.23
N PHE A 7 12.17 6.21 16.60
CA PHE A 7 13.09 6.84 15.63
C PHE A 7 14.05 5.83 15.00
N PHE A 8 14.65 4.94 15.80
CA PHE A 8 15.53 3.89 15.28
C PHE A 8 14.79 2.89 14.40
N GLU A 9 13.57 2.51 14.79
CA GLU A 9 12.73 1.63 13.99
C GLU A 9 12.34 2.26 12.65
N LEU A 10 11.88 3.51 12.67
CA LEU A 10 11.59 4.27 11.46
C LEU A 10 12.84 4.38 10.56
N THR A 11 14.00 4.62 11.15
CA THR A 11 15.28 4.69 10.42
C THR A 11 15.61 3.34 9.77
N ALA A 12 15.45 2.23 10.50
CA ALA A 12 15.69 0.89 9.97
C ALA A 12 14.73 0.57 8.80
N ILE A 13 13.43 0.85 8.97
CA ILE A 13 12.43 0.66 7.91
C ILE A 13 12.74 1.54 6.71
N PHE A 14 13.15 2.79 6.93
CA PHE A 14 13.53 3.69 5.84
C PHE A 14 14.72 3.13 5.05
N ILE A 15 15.79 2.72 5.74
CA ILE A 15 17.01 2.21 5.11
C ILE A 15 16.77 0.88 4.39
N PHE A 16 16.09 -0.07 5.03
CA PHE A 16 16.00 -1.43 4.53
C PHE A 16 14.78 -1.71 3.66
N LEU A 17 13.73 -0.90 3.74
CA LEU A 17 12.44 -1.20 3.11
C LEU A 17 11.94 -0.11 2.17
N ILE A 18 12.32 1.16 2.40
CA ILE A 18 11.89 2.29 1.56
C ILE A 18 12.95 2.68 0.53
N ILE A 19 14.22 2.78 0.94
CA ILE A 19 15.32 3.13 0.02
C ILE A 19 15.50 2.10 -1.11
N PRO A 20 15.43 0.77 -0.88
CA PRO A 20 15.70 -0.17 -1.96
C PRO A 20 14.73 -0.05 -3.13
N PRO A 21 13.39 0.00 -2.95
CA PRO A 21 12.46 0.27 -4.05
C PRO A 21 12.72 1.59 -4.79
N LEU A 22 13.15 2.65 -4.08
CA LEU A 22 13.48 3.95 -4.68
C LEU A 22 14.74 3.91 -5.57
N SER A 23 15.59 2.90 -5.35
CA SER A 23 16.90 2.74 -6.01
C SER A 23 16.87 1.76 -7.18
N VAL A 24 15.75 1.06 -7.40
CA VAL A 24 15.59 0.15 -8.54
C VAL A 24 15.51 0.94 -9.85
N SER A 25 16.33 0.57 -10.82
CA SER A 25 16.39 1.21 -12.13
C SER A 25 15.09 1.00 -12.93
N PRO A 26 14.65 1.98 -13.74
CA PRO A 26 13.43 1.91 -14.56
C PRO A 26 13.37 0.74 -15.55
N ASP A 27 14.49 0.10 -15.85
CA ASP A 27 14.59 -1.01 -16.82
C ASP A 27 14.79 -2.38 -16.15
N ALA A 28 14.69 -2.45 -14.82
CA ALA A 28 14.52 -3.72 -14.15
C ALA A 28 13.15 -4.26 -14.57
N SER A 29 13.14 -5.11 -15.61
CA SER A 29 11.96 -5.88 -15.99
C SER A 29 11.41 -6.51 -14.72
N ALA A 30 10.22 -6.10 -14.31
CA ALA A 30 9.42 -6.83 -13.34
C ALA A 30 8.94 -8.12 -14.03
N THR A 31 9.88 -8.98 -14.43
CA THR A 31 9.58 -10.38 -14.51
C THR A 31 9.06 -10.71 -13.13
N VAL A 32 7.79 -11.10 -13.05
CA VAL A 32 7.28 -11.82 -11.90
C VAL A 32 8.09 -13.10 -11.87
N THR A 33 9.31 -13.02 -11.33
CA THR A 33 10.20 -14.15 -11.17
C THR A 33 9.53 -14.99 -10.10
N VAL A 34 8.63 -15.86 -10.54
CA VAL A 34 8.22 -17.03 -9.79
C VAL A 34 9.41 -17.98 -9.86
N ALA A 35 10.48 -17.59 -9.18
CA ALA A 35 11.78 -18.25 -9.22
C ALA A 35 11.75 -19.62 -8.51
N ASN A 36 10.64 -19.99 -7.87
CA ASN A 36 10.59 -21.14 -6.96
C ASN A 36 9.43 -22.12 -7.21
N ASN A 37 9.02 -22.38 -8.45
CA ASN A 37 8.12 -23.50 -8.78
C ASN A 37 6.85 -23.63 -7.88
N GLY A 38 6.22 -22.51 -7.54
CA GLY A 38 5.04 -22.52 -6.66
C GLY A 38 5.31 -22.39 -5.15
N VAL A 39 6.55 -22.12 -4.72
CA VAL A 39 6.92 -21.90 -3.31
C VAL A 39 7.14 -20.40 -3.04
N PRO A 40 6.65 -19.85 -1.90
CA PRO A 40 6.97 -18.48 -1.49
C PRO A 40 8.47 -18.24 -1.43
N SER A 41 8.92 -17.11 -1.98
CA SER A 41 10.31 -16.71 -1.86
C SER A 41 10.63 -16.30 -0.42
N LEU A 42 11.91 -16.36 -0.02
CA LEU A 42 12.35 -15.80 1.27
C LEU A 42 11.92 -14.33 1.41
N TRP A 43 11.94 -13.56 0.33
CA TRP A 43 11.49 -12.17 0.31
C TRP A 43 9.99 -12.03 0.58
N THR A 44 9.15 -12.91 0.02
CA THR A 44 7.72 -12.96 0.33
C THR A 44 7.50 -13.21 1.82
N LEU A 45 8.25 -14.14 2.41
CA LEU A 45 8.17 -14.43 3.85
C LEU A 45 8.62 -13.24 4.71
N ILE A 46 9.69 -12.55 4.32
CA ILE A 46 10.17 -11.33 4.99
C ILE A 46 9.12 -10.22 4.91
N GLN A 47 8.45 -10.03 3.77
CA GLN A 47 7.37 -9.06 3.61
C GLN A 47 6.20 -9.37 4.54
N ILE A 48 5.75 -10.62 4.57
CA ILE A 48 4.67 -11.07 5.47
C ILE A 48 5.05 -10.76 6.93
N LEU A 49 6.24 -11.23 7.35
CA LEU A 49 6.68 -11.05 8.73
C LEU A 49 6.76 -9.57 9.11
N THR A 50 7.34 -8.74 8.22
CA THR A 50 7.44 -7.30 8.44
C THR A 50 6.06 -6.67 8.56
N ALA A 51 5.17 -6.92 7.61
CA ALA A 51 3.84 -6.34 7.62
C ALA A 51 3.03 -6.75 8.87
N LEU A 52 3.12 -8.02 9.27
CA LEU A 52 2.48 -8.53 10.48
C LEU A 52 3.03 -7.87 11.75
N LEU A 53 4.35 -7.71 11.86
CA LEU A 53 4.96 -7.06 13.02
C LEU A 53 4.53 -5.58 13.12
N LEU A 54 4.57 -4.84 12.01
CA LEU A 54 4.14 -3.44 11.97
C LEU A 54 2.65 -3.30 12.29
N HIS A 55 1.81 -4.15 11.71
CA HIS A 55 0.38 -4.14 11.97
C HIS A 55 0.05 -4.52 13.42
N LEU A 56 0.74 -5.52 13.98
CA LEU A 56 0.57 -5.92 15.37
C LEU A 56 0.97 -4.78 16.31
N GLN A 57 2.11 -4.13 16.05
CA GLN A 57 2.58 -2.98 16.80
C GLN A 57 1.58 -1.82 16.75
N TYR A 58 1.04 -1.51 15.56
CA TYR A 58 0.00 -0.51 15.39
C TYR A 58 -1.26 -0.89 16.19
N THR A 59 -1.72 -2.13 16.09
CA THR A 59 -2.93 -2.63 16.76
C THR A 59 -2.79 -2.58 18.29
N LEU A 60 -1.66 -3.01 18.82
CA LEU A 60 -1.37 -2.99 20.27
C LEU A 60 -1.26 -1.57 20.82
N THR A 61 -0.76 -0.63 20.01
CA THR A 61 -0.56 0.77 20.46
C THR A 61 -1.84 1.61 20.31
N ILE A 62 -2.64 1.35 19.28
CA ILE A 62 -3.69 2.27 18.81
C ILE A 62 -5.09 1.62 18.79
N GLN A 63 -5.26 0.42 18.22
CA GLN A 63 -6.59 -0.17 18.05
C GLN A 63 -7.13 -0.91 19.27
N ASN A 64 -6.27 -1.36 20.21
CA ASN A 64 -6.70 -2.16 21.36
C ASN A 64 -7.54 -1.36 22.39
N LYS A 65 -7.77 -0.07 22.15
CA LYS A 65 -8.67 0.78 22.94
C LYS A 65 -10.13 0.74 22.46
N ARG A 66 -10.42 0.07 21.34
CA ARG A 66 -11.78 -0.01 20.77
C ARG A 66 -12.65 -1.04 21.49
N THR A 67 -13.89 -0.66 21.75
CA THR A 67 -14.99 -1.53 22.17
C THR A 67 -15.36 -2.53 21.07
N HIS A 68 -16.06 -3.60 21.45
CA HIS A 68 -16.53 -4.61 20.50
C HIS A 68 -17.46 -4.02 19.42
N PHE A 69 -18.33 -3.09 19.81
CA PHE A 69 -19.26 -2.42 18.89
C PHE A 69 -18.52 -1.58 17.84
N GLU A 70 -17.51 -0.82 18.24
CA GLU A 70 -16.69 -0.04 17.30
C GLU A 70 -15.90 -0.93 16.33
N LYS A 71 -15.42 -2.10 16.78
CA LYS A 71 -14.77 -3.08 15.90
C LYS A 71 -15.73 -3.57 14.81
N ILE A 72 -16.98 -3.87 15.18
CA ILE A 72 -18.03 -4.24 14.22
C ILE A 72 -18.32 -3.10 13.25
N GLN A 73 -18.44 -1.85 13.73
CA GLN A 73 -18.66 -0.70 12.86
C GLN A 73 -17.54 -0.49 11.85
N VAL A 74 -16.27 -0.64 12.27
CA VAL A 74 -15.10 -0.58 11.38
C VAL A 74 -15.16 -1.67 10.32
N MET A 75 -15.57 -2.88 10.68
CA MET A 75 -15.74 -3.98 9.74
C MET A 75 -16.78 -3.63 8.66
N PHE A 76 -17.97 -3.17 9.05
CA PHE A 76 -19.01 -2.77 8.09
C PHE A 76 -18.58 -1.59 7.21
N ARG A 77 -17.96 -0.56 7.79
CA ARG A 77 -17.41 0.56 7.02
C ARG A 77 -16.33 0.09 6.06
N SER A 78 -15.46 -0.82 6.47
CA SER A 78 -14.42 -1.38 5.61
C SER A 78 -15.03 -2.13 4.43
N LEU A 79 -16.14 -2.85 4.65
CA LEU A 79 -16.90 -3.55 3.60
C LEU A 79 -17.58 -2.60 2.60
N SER A 80 -17.93 -1.38 3.00
CA SER A 80 -18.44 -0.38 2.06
C SER A 80 -17.31 0.34 1.31
N TRP A 81 -16.26 0.74 2.03
CA TRP A 81 -15.20 1.58 1.48
C TRP A 81 -14.25 0.86 0.55
N TRP A 82 -14.03 -0.46 0.68
CA TRP A 82 -13.15 -1.18 -0.24
C TRP A 82 -13.69 -1.13 -1.68
N ALA A 83 -15.00 -1.28 -1.89
CA ALA A 83 -15.62 -1.24 -3.21
C ALA A 83 -15.54 0.16 -3.84
N ILE A 84 -15.83 1.21 -3.06
CA ILE A 84 -15.69 2.61 -3.50
C ILE A 84 -14.24 2.90 -3.87
N CYS A 85 -13.30 2.48 -3.02
CA CYS A 85 -11.87 2.65 -3.25
C CYS A 85 -11.45 1.95 -4.54
N LEU A 86 -11.83 0.68 -4.73
CA LEU A 86 -11.52 -0.09 -5.94
C LEU A 86 -12.04 0.62 -7.20
N GLY A 87 -13.29 1.09 -7.20
CA GLY A 87 -13.86 1.84 -8.32
C GLY A 87 -13.04 3.08 -8.67
N LEU A 88 -12.61 3.86 -7.67
CA LEU A 88 -11.78 5.04 -7.88
C LEU A 88 -10.37 4.70 -8.41
N LEU A 89 -9.77 3.59 -7.94
CA LEU A 89 -8.49 3.11 -8.45
C LEU A 89 -8.59 2.71 -9.93
N LEU A 90 -9.66 1.98 -10.31
CA LEU A 90 -9.90 1.57 -11.70
C LEU A 90 -10.15 2.77 -12.62
N ILE A 91 -10.97 3.74 -12.20
CA ILE A 91 -11.21 4.97 -12.97
C ILE A 91 -9.90 5.75 -13.17
N THR A 92 -9.09 5.89 -12.13
CA THR A 92 -7.78 6.56 -12.19
C THR A 92 -6.89 5.91 -13.23
N HIS A 93 -6.80 4.58 -13.20
CA HIS A 93 -6.01 3.81 -14.14
C HIS A 93 -6.48 4.03 -15.58
N VAL A 94 -7.78 3.91 -15.86
CA VAL A 94 -8.33 4.10 -17.21
C VAL A 94 -8.05 5.52 -17.74
N LEU A 95 -8.27 6.55 -16.91
CA LEU A 95 -8.04 7.94 -17.30
C LEU A 95 -6.56 8.21 -17.60
N LEU A 96 -5.66 7.66 -16.79
CA LEU A 96 -4.23 7.84 -17.00
C LEU A 96 -3.73 7.05 -18.20
N SER A 97 -4.18 5.81 -18.39
CA SER A 97 -3.85 4.99 -19.57
C SER A 97 -4.34 5.67 -20.86
N LEU A 98 -5.52 6.30 -20.84
CA LEU A 98 -6.00 7.13 -21.95
C LEU A 98 -5.07 8.33 -22.20
N ALA A 99 -4.68 9.07 -21.17
CA ALA A 99 -3.77 10.21 -21.30
C ALA A 99 -2.39 9.80 -21.86
N VAL A 100 -1.83 8.70 -21.36
CA VAL A 100 -0.54 8.13 -21.81
C VAL A 100 -0.61 7.71 -23.29
N SER A 101 -1.71 7.07 -23.69
CA SER A 101 -1.98 6.68 -25.08
C SER A 101 -2.07 7.91 -26.01
N LEU A 102 -2.80 8.95 -25.59
CA LEU A 102 -2.91 10.21 -26.34
C LEU A 102 -1.56 10.94 -26.48
N LEU A 103 -0.64 10.74 -25.54
CA LEU A 103 0.72 11.29 -25.58
C LEU A 103 1.71 10.42 -26.38
N GLY A 104 1.27 9.27 -26.90
CA GLY A 104 2.12 8.36 -27.69
C GLY A 104 3.24 7.69 -26.87
N ILE A 105 3.09 7.59 -25.55
CA ILE A 105 4.08 6.95 -24.68
C ILE A 105 3.90 5.43 -24.80
N PRO A 106 4.93 4.66 -25.18
CA PRO A 106 4.82 3.21 -25.34
C PRO A 106 4.52 2.53 -24.00
N GLY A 107 3.58 1.59 -24.02
CA GLY A 107 3.28 0.73 -22.86
C GLY A 107 4.41 -0.25 -22.59
N LYS A 108 4.54 -0.68 -21.33
CA LYS A 108 5.37 -1.84 -20.96
C LYS A 108 4.51 -3.09 -20.97
N GLU A 109 4.97 -4.14 -21.65
CA GLU A 109 4.32 -5.45 -21.64
C GLU A 109 4.49 -6.13 -20.29
N THR A 110 3.42 -6.76 -19.79
CA THR A 110 3.45 -7.60 -18.60
C THR A 110 3.68 -9.05 -19.00
N ALA A 111 4.70 -9.69 -18.46
CA ALA A 111 5.02 -11.09 -18.77
C ALA A 111 3.99 -12.06 -18.15
N PHE A 112 3.59 -13.08 -18.92
CA PHE A 112 2.57 -14.06 -18.54
C PHE A 112 3.13 -15.25 -17.74
N PRO A 113 2.50 -15.64 -16.62
CA PRO A 113 2.87 -16.85 -15.89
C PRO A 113 2.24 -18.14 -16.49
N GLU A 114 3.06 -19.05 -17.03
CA GLU A 114 2.68 -20.45 -17.29
C GLU A 114 3.53 -21.39 -16.41
N PRO A 115 2.98 -22.35 -15.62
CA PRO A 115 1.61 -22.92 -15.53
C PRO A 115 0.79 -22.49 -14.27
N GLY A 116 -0.44 -23.01 -14.09
CA GLY A 116 -1.43 -22.64 -13.06
C GLY A 116 -0.98 -22.50 -11.59
N ALA A 117 0.02 -23.25 -11.11
CA ALA A 117 0.57 -23.07 -9.75
C ALA A 117 1.25 -21.70 -9.57
N ILE A 118 1.72 -21.11 -10.68
CA ILE A 118 2.34 -19.79 -10.73
C ILE A 118 1.27 -18.70 -10.55
N TRP A 119 0.02 -18.94 -10.95
CA TRP A 119 -1.09 -18.00 -10.72
C TRP A 119 -1.43 -17.85 -9.24
N ALA A 120 -1.63 -18.96 -8.53
CA ALA A 120 -1.93 -18.93 -7.10
C ALA A 120 -0.84 -18.18 -6.32
N MET A 121 0.43 -18.43 -6.65
CA MET A 121 1.56 -17.73 -6.05
C MET A 121 1.66 -16.26 -6.45
N SER A 122 1.29 -15.93 -7.69
CA SER A 122 1.23 -14.53 -8.13
C SER A 122 0.16 -13.76 -7.36
N PHE A 123 -1.06 -14.31 -7.22
CA PHE A 123 -2.10 -13.72 -6.38
C PHE A 123 -1.69 -13.60 -4.92
N LEU A 124 -1.00 -14.61 -4.37
CA LEU A 124 -0.46 -14.52 -3.02
C LEU A 124 0.56 -13.38 -2.90
N ASN A 125 1.50 -13.26 -3.83
CA ASN A 125 2.47 -12.17 -3.84
C ASN A 125 1.81 -10.79 -3.99
N LEU A 126 0.75 -10.68 -4.82
CA LEU A 126 -0.02 -9.44 -4.94
C LEU A 126 -0.77 -9.10 -3.64
N ALA A 127 -1.36 -10.09 -2.97
CA ALA A 127 -2.06 -9.89 -1.69
C ALA A 127 -1.10 -9.50 -0.58
N VAL A 128 0.05 -10.18 -0.48
CA VAL A 128 1.13 -9.88 0.47
C VAL A 128 1.71 -8.50 0.19
N GLY A 129 1.99 -8.17 -1.07
CA GLY A 129 2.49 -6.87 -1.48
C GLY A 129 1.52 -5.74 -1.11
N ALA A 130 0.22 -5.91 -1.43
CA ALA A 130 -0.81 -4.94 -1.07
C ALA A 130 -0.90 -4.75 0.46
N PHE A 131 -0.89 -5.83 1.24
CA PHE A 131 -0.92 -5.76 2.70
C PHE A 131 0.34 -5.09 3.27
N TYR A 132 1.51 -5.45 2.75
CA TYR A 132 2.80 -4.89 3.12
C TYR A 132 2.87 -3.38 2.86
N GLU A 133 2.46 -2.94 1.66
CA GLU A 133 2.47 -1.52 1.32
C GLU A 133 1.47 -0.72 2.16
N GLU A 134 0.27 -1.24 2.43
CA GLU A 134 -0.68 -0.57 3.31
C GLU A 134 -0.16 -0.48 4.75
N SER A 135 0.47 -1.53 5.26
CA SER A 135 1.08 -1.55 6.60
C SER A 135 2.18 -0.49 6.75
N ILE A 136 3.01 -0.33 5.73
CA ILE A 136 4.12 0.64 5.75
C ILE A 136 3.62 2.06 5.51
N TYR A 137 2.95 2.29 4.39
CA TYR A 137 2.68 3.64 3.90
C TYR A 137 1.43 4.27 4.49
N ARG A 138 0.48 3.48 5.02
CA ARG A 138 -0.80 4.00 5.57
C ARG A 138 -0.85 3.88 7.08
N GLU A 139 -0.31 2.81 7.66
CA GLU A 139 -0.26 2.65 9.12
C GLU A 139 1.04 3.20 9.71
N PHE A 140 2.17 2.53 9.44
CA PHE A 140 3.39 2.74 10.20
C PHE A 140 4.04 4.12 9.98
N ILE A 141 4.48 4.46 8.75
CA ILE A 141 5.25 5.69 8.51
C ILE A 141 4.46 6.94 8.90
N PRO A 142 3.20 7.13 8.46
CA PRO A 142 2.45 8.34 8.80
C PRO A 142 2.31 8.49 10.32
N GLN A 143 2.01 7.39 11.03
CA GLN A 143 1.84 7.42 12.46
C GLN A 143 3.17 7.66 13.20
N ALA A 144 4.24 6.97 12.80
CA ALA A 144 5.55 7.13 13.39
C ALA A 144 6.05 8.58 13.26
N LEU A 145 5.86 9.20 12.08
CA LEU A 145 6.21 10.60 11.86
C LEU A 145 5.34 11.55 12.69
N ILE A 146 4.04 11.29 12.83
CA ILE A 146 3.14 12.10 13.68
C ILE A 146 3.55 12.03 15.15
N ASP A 147 3.99 10.86 15.63
CA ASP A 147 4.39 10.64 17.02
C ASP A 147 5.77 11.27 17.34
N ILE A 148 6.69 11.26 16.36
CA ILE A 148 8.02 11.89 16.46
C ILE A 148 7.93 13.41 16.31
N LEU A 149 7.14 13.90 15.36
CA LEU A 149 6.94 15.31 15.03
C LEU A 149 5.52 15.76 15.42
N PRO A 150 5.16 15.76 16.73
CA PRO A 150 3.86 16.24 17.15
C PRO A 150 3.76 17.73 16.84
N GLY A 151 2.73 18.11 16.07
CA GLY A 151 2.65 19.47 15.55
C GLY A 151 1.27 19.87 15.07
N LYS A 152 1.21 21.10 14.56
CA LYS A 152 0.00 21.73 14.00
C LYS A 152 -0.51 20.96 12.77
N LYS A 153 -1.72 21.29 12.33
CA LYS A 153 -2.36 20.72 11.13
C LYS A 153 -1.45 20.74 9.88
N SER A 154 -0.62 21.77 9.71
CA SER A 154 0.34 21.88 8.61
C SER A 154 1.38 20.75 8.60
N VAL A 155 1.90 20.35 9.76
CA VAL A 155 2.86 19.23 9.87
C VAL A 155 2.20 17.93 9.46
N ARG A 156 0.94 17.71 9.86
CA ARG A 156 0.19 16.51 9.45
C ARG A 156 -0.03 16.47 7.94
N ILE A 157 -0.37 17.60 7.31
CA ILE A 157 -0.52 17.69 5.86
C ILE A 157 0.81 17.38 5.16
N PHE A 158 1.92 17.96 5.65
CA PHE A 158 3.25 17.67 5.13
C PHE A 158 3.59 16.17 5.23
N ILE A 159 3.33 15.54 6.37
CA ILE A 159 3.53 14.09 6.56
C ILE A 159 2.70 13.28 5.57
N GLU A 160 1.42 13.62 5.37
CA GLU A 160 0.56 12.93 4.41
C GLU A 160 1.10 13.05 2.97
N LEU A 161 1.51 14.25 2.55
CA LEU A 161 2.11 14.47 1.24
C LEU A 161 3.43 13.70 1.08
N PHE A 162 4.29 13.75 2.09
CA PHE A 162 5.58 13.06 2.09
C PHE A 162 5.40 11.53 1.97
N CYS A 163 4.50 10.93 2.75
CA CYS A 163 4.24 9.50 2.67
C CYS A 163 3.66 9.10 1.31
N ASN A 164 2.80 9.93 0.72
CA ASN A 164 2.25 9.68 -0.60
C ASN A 164 3.32 9.77 -1.71
N ILE A 165 4.25 10.72 -1.58
CA ILE A 165 5.41 10.83 -2.48
C ILE A 165 6.30 9.59 -2.36
N LEU A 166 6.62 9.14 -1.14
CA LEU A 166 7.41 7.91 -0.96
C LEU A 166 6.75 6.70 -1.62
N PHE A 167 5.43 6.53 -1.44
CA PHE A 167 4.65 5.48 -2.08
C PHE A 167 4.66 5.61 -3.62
N ALA A 168 4.50 6.82 -4.15
CA ALA A 168 4.51 7.04 -5.59
C ALA A 168 5.86 6.69 -6.21
N PHE A 169 6.95 7.14 -5.58
CA PHE A 169 8.31 6.90 -6.07
C PHE A 169 8.80 5.48 -5.82
N SER A 170 8.21 4.71 -4.89
CA SER A 170 8.51 3.27 -4.78
C SER A 170 8.10 2.50 -6.03
N HIS A 171 7.23 3.07 -6.88
CA HIS A 171 6.82 2.52 -8.18
C HIS A 171 7.65 3.07 -9.35
N ARG A 172 8.71 3.85 -9.10
CA ARG A 172 9.54 4.47 -10.15
C ARG A 172 10.13 3.47 -11.13
N TYR A 173 10.44 2.25 -10.67
CA TYR A 173 10.95 1.17 -11.52
C TYR A 173 9.99 0.79 -12.67
N MET A 174 8.70 1.09 -12.54
CA MET A 174 7.70 0.89 -13.61
C MET A 174 7.65 2.06 -14.62
N GLY A 175 8.29 3.19 -14.33
CA GLY A 175 8.33 4.39 -15.19
C GLY A 175 7.45 5.54 -14.69
N LEU A 176 7.56 6.71 -15.32
CA LEU A 176 6.87 7.94 -14.90
C LEU A 176 5.32 7.82 -14.88
N PRO A 177 4.66 7.17 -15.87
CA PRO A 177 3.23 6.94 -15.78
C PRO A 177 2.81 6.16 -14.53
N ALA A 178 3.59 5.16 -14.13
CA ALA A 178 3.30 4.39 -12.92
C ALA A 178 3.46 5.23 -11.65
N VAL A 179 4.45 6.13 -11.59
CA VAL A 179 4.60 7.08 -10.47
C VAL A 179 3.39 8.01 -10.37
N ALA A 180 2.93 8.55 -11.50
CA ALA A 180 1.73 9.40 -11.54
C ALA A 180 0.47 8.64 -11.08
N ASN A 181 0.30 7.40 -11.55
CA ASN A 181 -0.78 6.52 -11.12
C ASN A 181 -0.72 6.27 -9.60
N ALA A 182 0.45 5.86 -9.10
CA ALA A 182 0.67 5.57 -7.69
C ALA A 182 0.47 6.81 -6.81
N ALA A 183 0.78 8.02 -7.29
CA ALA A 183 0.51 9.25 -6.55
C ALA A 183 -1.00 9.49 -6.33
N ILE A 184 -1.82 9.29 -7.36
CA ILE A 184 -3.27 9.49 -7.27
C ILE A 184 -3.92 8.34 -6.49
N CYS A 185 -3.61 7.09 -6.86
CA CYS A 185 -4.06 5.89 -6.17
C CYS A 185 -3.66 5.91 -4.69
N GLY A 186 -2.47 6.39 -4.39
CA GLY A 186 -1.99 6.46 -3.01
C GLY A 186 -2.76 7.45 -2.14
N ALA A 187 -3.21 8.57 -2.72
CA ALA A 187 -4.09 9.53 -2.07
C ALA A 187 -5.49 8.92 -1.84
N ILE A 188 -6.04 8.20 -2.82
CA ILE A 188 -7.32 7.49 -2.71
C ILE A 188 -7.26 6.45 -1.58
N LEU A 189 -6.21 5.62 -1.55
CA LEU A 189 -5.97 4.62 -0.50
C LEU A 189 -5.87 5.27 0.88
N ARG A 190 -5.22 6.44 0.98
CA ARG A 190 -5.15 7.20 2.25
C ARG A 190 -6.51 7.72 2.69
N VAL A 191 -7.38 8.16 1.77
CA VAL A 191 -8.77 8.53 2.09
C VAL A 191 -9.56 7.31 2.54
N CYS A 192 -9.42 6.19 1.81
CA CYS A 192 -10.05 4.91 2.17
C CYS A 192 -9.68 4.50 3.60
N TRP A 193 -8.38 4.51 3.94
CA TRP A 193 -7.89 4.22 5.29
C TRP A 193 -8.53 5.11 6.36
N LYS A 194 -8.63 6.42 6.13
CA LYS A 194 -9.24 7.36 7.09
C LYS A 194 -10.74 7.11 7.25
N LYS A 195 -11.44 6.77 6.17
CA LYS A 195 -12.90 6.61 6.15
C LYS A 195 -13.41 5.23 6.57
N SER A 196 -12.58 4.19 6.40
CA SER A 196 -12.87 2.83 6.85
C SER A 196 -12.73 2.67 8.38
N GLY A 197 -12.11 3.62 9.07
CA GLY A 197 -11.93 3.65 10.52
C GLY A 197 -13.19 4.02 11.33
N SER A 198 -13.03 4.06 12.65
CA SER A 198 -14.08 4.52 13.59
C SER A 198 -13.76 5.94 14.07
N ASP A 199 -14.80 6.77 14.10
CA ASP A 199 -14.80 8.10 14.71
C ASP A 199 -15.76 8.04 15.89
N SER A 200 -15.23 7.72 17.07
CA SER A 200 -16.09 7.61 18.24
C SER A 200 -16.07 8.85 19.12
N ASP A 201 -15.05 9.72 19.05
CA ASP A 201 -14.94 10.80 20.04
C ASP A 201 -13.99 11.96 19.68
N GLY A 202 -13.82 12.30 18.39
CA GLY A 202 -12.91 13.39 17.99
C GLY A 202 -11.41 13.16 18.31
N SER A 203 -11.06 11.96 18.80
CA SER A 203 -9.70 11.48 18.95
C SER A 203 -9.04 11.26 17.57
N PRO A 204 -7.70 11.20 17.47
CA PRO A 204 -7.02 11.07 16.18
C PRO A 204 -7.58 9.90 15.39
N HIS A 205 -8.09 10.16 14.17
CA HIS A 205 -8.67 9.16 13.28
C HIS A 205 -7.79 7.90 13.23
N THR A 206 -8.27 6.81 13.83
CA THR A 206 -7.62 5.51 13.73
C THR A 206 -8.23 4.81 12.53
N GLY A 207 -7.55 4.87 11.40
CA GLY A 207 -8.03 4.25 10.18
C GLY A 207 -8.00 2.72 10.22
N SER A 208 -8.46 2.11 9.15
CA SER A 208 -8.45 0.66 8.93
C SER A 208 -7.82 0.35 7.58
N MET A 209 -6.71 -0.39 7.58
CA MET A 209 -6.07 -0.78 6.32
C MET A 209 -6.82 -1.88 5.57
N TYR A 210 -7.72 -2.64 6.20
CA TYR A 210 -8.39 -3.79 5.55
C TYR A 210 -9.09 -3.42 4.25
N ALA A 211 -9.81 -2.30 4.23
CA ALA A 211 -10.48 -1.81 3.04
C ALA A 211 -9.50 -1.41 1.93
N GLY A 212 -8.42 -0.72 2.32
CA GLY A 212 -7.35 -0.32 1.41
C GLY A 212 -6.63 -1.53 0.84
N THR A 213 -6.23 -2.49 1.67
CA THR A 213 -5.58 -3.73 1.27
C THR A 213 -6.44 -4.53 0.30
N ALA A 214 -7.73 -4.72 0.60
CA ALA A 214 -8.64 -5.45 -0.28
C ALA A 214 -8.79 -4.76 -1.65
N ALA A 215 -8.97 -3.44 -1.65
CA ALA A 215 -9.07 -2.65 -2.88
C ALA A 215 -7.78 -2.66 -3.69
N HIS A 216 -6.63 -2.51 -3.02
CA HIS A 216 -5.32 -2.48 -3.64
C HIS A 216 -4.95 -3.84 -4.23
N PHE A 217 -5.18 -4.93 -3.48
CA PHE A 217 -5.04 -6.29 -4.00
C PHE A 217 -5.93 -6.51 -5.22
N ALA A 218 -7.22 -6.22 -5.12
CA ALA A 218 -8.16 -6.41 -6.23
C ALA A 218 -7.78 -5.57 -7.46
N TYR A 219 -7.34 -4.33 -7.26
CA TYR A 219 -6.83 -3.47 -8.32
C TYR A 219 -5.61 -4.10 -9.03
N ASN A 220 -4.60 -4.54 -8.28
CA ASN A 220 -3.41 -5.17 -8.84
C ASN A 220 -3.74 -6.52 -9.51
N ALA A 221 -4.63 -7.31 -8.92
CA ALA A 221 -5.12 -8.58 -9.46
C ALA A 221 -5.84 -8.41 -10.80
N LEU A 222 -6.74 -7.43 -10.90
CA LEU A 222 -7.46 -7.13 -12.14
C LEU A 222 -6.49 -6.64 -13.21
N PHE A 223 -5.57 -5.74 -12.88
CA PHE A 223 -4.56 -5.30 -13.84
C PHE A 223 -3.67 -6.46 -14.30
N PHE A 224 -3.21 -7.30 -13.37
CA PHE A 224 -2.41 -8.48 -13.68
C PHE A 224 -3.15 -9.49 -14.58
N PHE A 225 -4.48 -9.60 -14.46
CA PHE A 225 -5.30 -10.51 -15.25
C PHE A 225 -5.75 -9.92 -16.61
N PHE A 226 -5.97 -8.61 -16.70
CA PHE A 226 -6.50 -7.96 -17.91
C PHE A 226 -5.44 -7.27 -18.76
N ALA A 227 -4.34 -6.77 -18.19
CA ALA A 227 -3.23 -6.22 -18.97
C ALA A 227 -2.36 -7.32 -19.62
N SER A 228 -2.64 -8.59 -19.28
CA SER A 228 -2.00 -9.78 -19.83
C SER A 228 -2.70 -10.38 -21.06
N HIS A 229 -3.74 -9.71 -21.58
CA HIS A 229 -4.51 -10.08 -22.78
C HIS A 229 -4.66 -8.88 -23.72
#